data_AF-A0A1H7W3U6-F1
#
_entry.id   AF-A0A1H7W3U6-F1
#
_cell.length_a   1.000
_cell.length_b   1.000
_cell.length_c   1.000
_cell.angle_alpha   90.00
_cell.angle_beta   90.00
_cell.angle_gamma   90.00
#
_symmetry.space_group_name_H-M   'P 1'
#
loop_
_entity.id
_entity.type
_entity.pdbx_description
1 polymer ?
#
loop_
_entity_poly.entity_id
_entity_poly.type
_entity_poly.pdbx_seq_one_letter_code
_entity_poly.pdbx_strand_id
1 'polypeptide(L)'
;MKTWMKRHILLDTLILSAAFKILNDLLQAHKLRFRFFVIQVVVTLAVIGIIVGIIQLIRRQNNKKARRLAYIATTATIVLVMFYAFLPITIFYLGERETTAYIDGVKYSANTSEFLDRFVYYYEYKNFFISGNVLKIMDEYPGFTGPTPIRRVYDEDGNGTVVMGQGG
;
A
#
# COMPACT_ATOMS: atom_id res chain seq x y z
N MET A 1 -6.42 -28.91 -10.42
CA MET A 1 -5.97 -27.55 -10.04
C MET A 1 -5.76 -26.62 -11.26
N LYS A 2 -4.92 -27.00 -12.24
CA LYS A 2 -4.56 -26.17 -13.42
C LYS A 2 -5.73 -25.70 -14.30
N THR A 3 -6.81 -26.48 -14.41
CA THR A 3 -8.02 -26.16 -15.20
C THR A 3 -9.00 -25.24 -14.47
N TRP A 4 -8.99 -25.22 -13.13
CA TRP A 4 -9.92 -24.43 -12.32
C TRP A 4 -9.47 -22.97 -12.18
N MET A 5 -8.17 -22.74 -11.87
CA MET A 5 -7.55 -21.40 -11.91
C MET A 5 -7.70 -20.74 -13.29
N LYS A 6 -7.54 -21.52 -14.37
CA LYS A 6 -7.77 -21.05 -15.74
C LYS A 6 -9.23 -20.68 -16.02
N ARG A 7 -10.17 -20.93 -15.10
CA ARG A 7 -11.60 -20.73 -15.29
C ARG A 7 -12.24 -19.69 -14.35
N HIS A 8 -11.62 -19.37 -13.21
CA HIS A 8 -12.24 -18.51 -12.19
C HIS A 8 -11.28 -17.46 -11.60
N ILE A 9 -10.47 -16.81 -12.44
CA ILE A 9 -9.47 -15.83 -11.98
C ILE A 9 -10.08 -14.69 -11.14
N LEU A 10 -11.28 -14.21 -11.51
CA LEU A 10 -11.98 -13.19 -10.71
C LEU A 10 -12.35 -13.69 -9.30
N LEU A 11 -12.80 -14.95 -9.19
CA LEU A 11 -13.15 -15.55 -7.90
C LEU A 11 -11.89 -15.73 -7.04
N ASP A 12 -10.81 -16.22 -7.63
CA ASP A 12 -9.52 -16.40 -6.96
C ASP A 12 -8.99 -15.07 -6.43
N THR A 13 -9.10 -14.01 -7.24
CA THR A 13 -8.71 -12.65 -6.85
C THR A 13 -9.57 -12.14 -5.70
N LEU A 14 -10.88 -12.41 -5.71
CA LEU A 14 -11.79 -12.00 -4.65
C LEU A 14 -11.51 -12.75 -3.33
N ILE A 15 -11.23 -14.05 -3.40
CA ILE A 15 -10.83 -14.86 -2.24
C ILE A 15 -9.51 -14.35 -1.65
N LEU A 16 -8.52 -14.06 -2.49
CA LEU A 16 -7.23 -13.51 -2.05
C LEU A 16 -7.40 -12.15 -1.34
N SER A 17 -8.18 -11.25 -1.93
CA SER A 17 -8.47 -9.94 -1.33
C SER A 17 -9.22 -10.06 0.00
N ALA A 18 -10.20 -10.98 0.10
CA ALA A 18 -10.94 -11.23 1.33
C ALA A 18 -10.05 -11.82 2.43
N ALA A 19 -9.22 -12.81 2.08
CA ALA A 19 -8.27 -13.41 3.01
C ALA A 19 -7.26 -12.37 3.53
N PHE A 20 -6.74 -11.52 2.63
CA PHE A 20 -5.83 -10.44 3.03
C PHE A 20 -6.50 -9.44 3.98
N LYS A 21 -7.76 -9.06 3.70
CA LYS A 21 -8.51 -8.16 4.58
C LYS A 21 -8.70 -8.75 5.98
N ILE A 22 -9.10 -10.02 6.08
CA ILE A 22 -9.27 -10.72 7.36
C ILE A 22 -7.95 -10.76 8.13
N LEU A 23 -6.84 -11.09 7.45
CA LEU A 23 -5.53 -11.15 8.09
C LEU A 23 -5.04 -9.76 8.55
N ASN A 24 -5.31 -8.72 7.76
CA ASN A 24 -5.01 -7.36 8.15
C ASN A 24 -5.82 -6.93 9.39
N ASP A 25 -7.09 -7.29 9.48
CA ASP A 25 -7.93 -6.98 10.63
C ASP A 25 -7.46 -7.72 11.89
N LEU A 26 -7.04 -8.97 11.74
CA LEU A 26 -6.43 -9.75 12.82
C LEU A 26 -5.13 -9.08 13.31
N LEU A 27 -4.26 -8.63 12.40
CA LEU A 27 -3.05 -7.90 12.78
C LEU A 27 -3.38 -6.62 13.54
N GLN A 28 -4.37 -5.84 13.08
CA GLN A 28 -4.78 -4.61 13.73
C GLN A 28 -5.29 -4.86 15.16
N ALA A 29 -6.04 -5.96 15.38
CA ALA A 29 -6.47 -6.37 16.72
C ALA A 29 -5.29 -6.63 17.67
N HIS A 30 -4.11 -7.00 17.14
CA HIS A 30 -2.88 -7.21 17.89
C HIS A 30 -1.92 -6.00 17.88
N LYS A 31 -2.39 -4.79 17.53
CA LYS A 31 -1.55 -3.58 17.37
C LYS A 31 -0.41 -3.77 16.34
N LEU A 32 -0.60 -4.65 15.36
CA LEU A 32 0.32 -4.91 14.25
C LEU A 32 -0.27 -4.43 12.93
N ARG A 33 0.57 -4.23 11.93
CA ARG A 33 0.15 -3.95 10.57
C ARG A 33 1.09 -4.58 9.56
N PHE A 34 0.60 -4.77 8.34
CA PHE A 34 1.49 -5.05 7.23
C PHE A 34 2.38 -3.86 6.92
N ARG A 35 3.61 -4.17 6.53
CA ARG A 35 4.51 -3.20 5.92
C ARG A 35 3.94 -2.75 4.58
N PHE A 36 4.13 -1.48 4.27
CA PHE A 36 3.55 -0.78 3.14
C PHE A 36 3.82 -1.49 1.80
N PHE A 37 5.04 -1.98 1.57
CA PHE A 37 5.35 -2.71 0.33
C PHE A 37 4.52 -4.00 0.19
N VAL A 38 4.14 -4.65 1.29
CA VAL A 38 3.26 -5.85 1.27
C VAL A 38 1.88 -5.45 0.77
N ILE A 39 1.37 -4.31 1.25
CA ILE A 39 0.09 -3.74 0.80
C ILE A 39 0.18 -3.42 -0.70
N GLN A 40 1.25 -2.76 -1.16
CA GLN A 40 1.46 -2.44 -2.57
C GLN A 40 1.47 -3.68 -3.47
N VAL A 41 2.17 -4.76 -3.04
CA VAL A 41 2.21 -6.03 -3.78
C VAL A 41 0.82 -6.65 -3.89
N VAL A 42 0.07 -6.72 -2.78
CA VAL A 42 -1.27 -7.32 -2.78
C VAL A 42 -2.25 -6.52 -3.63
N VAL A 43 -2.21 -5.18 -3.53
CA VAL A 43 -3.03 -4.29 -4.37
C VAL A 43 -2.68 -4.48 -5.85
N THR A 44 -1.39 -4.56 -6.20
CA THR A 44 -0.94 -4.81 -7.58
C THR A 44 -1.46 -6.14 -8.11
N LEU A 45 -1.35 -7.21 -7.33
CA LEU A 45 -1.86 -8.53 -7.71
C LEU A 45 -3.38 -8.54 -7.89
N ALA A 46 -4.12 -7.84 -7.02
CA ALA A 46 -5.57 -7.72 -7.13
C ALA A 46 -5.98 -6.99 -8.42
N VAL A 47 -5.32 -5.88 -8.76
CA VAL A 47 -5.59 -5.13 -10.00
C VAL A 47 -5.31 -5.99 -11.23
N ILE A 48 -4.16 -6.68 -11.28
CA ILE A 48 -3.83 -7.59 -12.38
C ILE A 48 -4.87 -8.72 -12.48
N GLY A 49 -5.24 -9.33 -11.36
CA GLY A 49 -6.24 -10.39 -11.29
C GLY A 49 -7.60 -9.96 -11.85
N ILE A 50 -8.05 -8.75 -11.50
CA ILE A 50 -9.29 -8.15 -12.03
C ILE A 50 -9.21 -7.95 -13.55
N ILE A 51 -8.13 -7.33 -14.05
CA ILE A 51 -7.96 -7.08 -15.50
C ILE A 51 -7.96 -8.39 -16.28
N VAL A 52 -7.15 -9.36 -15.86
CA VAL A 52 -7.06 -10.67 -16.50
C VAL A 52 -8.40 -11.40 -16.44
N GLY A 53 -9.09 -11.33 -15.30
CA GLY A 53 -10.40 -11.93 -15.11
C GLY A 53 -11.50 -11.32 -16.00
N ILE A 54 -11.50 -10.00 -16.20
CA ILE A 54 -12.41 -9.32 -17.13
C ILE A 54 -12.12 -9.76 -18.58
N ILE A 55 -10.85 -9.75 -19.00
CA ILE A 55 -10.45 -10.21 -20.35
C ILE A 55 -10.90 -11.66 -20.57
N GLN A 56 -10.72 -12.52 -19.57
CA GLN A 56 -11.15 -13.90 -19.60
C GLN A 56 -12.68 -14.02 -19.77
N LEU A 57 -13.46 -13.18 -19.09
CA LEU A 57 -14.92 -13.15 -19.18
C LEU A 57 -15.39 -12.68 -20.58
N ILE A 58 -14.75 -11.65 -21.14
CA ILE A 58 -15.01 -11.17 -22.50
C ILE A 58 -14.68 -12.24 -23.54
N ARG A 59 -13.56 -12.97 -23.38
CA ARG A 59 -13.16 -14.03 -24.33
C ARG A 59 -14.17 -15.17 -24.43
N ARG A 60 -14.90 -15.47 -23.35
CA ARG A 60 -15.95 -16.50 -23.35
C ARG A 60 -17.22 -16.11 -24.10
N GLN A 61 -17.39 -14.84 -24.45
CA GLN A 61 -18.55 -14.41 -25.21
C GLN A 61 -18.51 -14.97 -26.63
N ASN A 62 -19.57 -15.70 -27.01
CA ASN A 62 -19.71 -16.30 -28.34
C ASN A 62 -20.06 -15.26 -29.42
N ASN A 63 -20.77 -14.19 -29.04
CA ASN A 63 -21.15 -13.13 -29.98
C ASN A 63 -19.98 -12.19 -30.28
N LYS A 64 -19.46 -12.26 -31.52
CA LYS A 64 -18.31 -11.46 -31.97
C LYS A 64 -18.54 -9.94 -31.87
N LYS A 65 -19.75 -9.45 -32.13
CA LYS A 65 -20.08 -8.01 -32.06
C LYS A 65 -20.07 -7.53 -30.61
N ALA A 66 -20.78 -8.24 -29.73
CA ALA A 66 -20.83 -7.94 -28.30
C ALA A 66 -19.43 -8.01 -27.66
N ARG A 67 -18.63 -9.01 -28.06
CA ARG A 67 -17.24 -9.15 -27.59
C ARG A 67 -16.37 -7.96 -28.00
N ARG A 68 -16.48 -7.48 -29.24
CA ARG A 68 -15.74 -6.30 -29.71
C ARG A 68 -16.16 -5.04 -28.94
N LEU A 69 -17.45 -4.85 -28.74
CA LEU A 69 -17.97 -3.72 -27.96
C LEU A 69 -17.47 -3.75 -26.52
N ALA A 70 -17.48 -4.93 -25.88
CA ALA A 70 -16.97 -5.11 -24.53
C ALA A 70 -15.47 -4.75 -24.42
N TYR A 71 -14.63 -5.16 -25.39
CA TYR A 71 -13.23 -4.75 -25.40
C TYR A 71 -13.06 -3.23 -25.51
N ILE A 72 -13.83 -2.57 -26.37
CA ILE A 72 -13.78 -1.10 -26.54
C ILE A 72 -14.20 -0.42 -25.23
N ALA A 73 -15.32 -0.85 -24.65
CA ALA A 73 -15.82 -0.32 -23.38
C ALA A 73 -14.80 -0.50 -22.25
N THR A 74 -14.27 -1.71 -22.06
CA THR A 74 -13.25 -1.97 -21.03
C THR A 74 -12.00 -1.13 -21.24
N THR A 75 -11.54 -0.97 -22.48
CA THR A 75 -10.37 -0.12 -22.78
C THR A 75 -10.64 1.34 -22.45
N ALA A 76 -11.80 1.87 -22.84
CA ALA A 76 -12.21 3.23 -22.53
C ALA A 76 -12.31 3.46 -21.00
N THR A 77 -12.90 2.50 -20.27
CA THR A 77 -12.95 2.56 -18.81
C THR A 77 -11.57 2.55 -18.18
N ILE A 78 -10.64 1.70 -18.65
CA ILE A 78 -9.27 1.65 -18.13
C ILE A 78 -8.54 2.97 -18.35
N VAL A 79 -8.66 3.58 -19.54
CA VAL A 79 -8.05 4.89 -19.84
C VAL A 79 -8.63 5.98 -18.93
N LEU A 80 -9.95 6.00 -18.76
CA LEU A 80 -10.62 6.97 -17.90
C LEU A 80 -10.19 6.82 -16.43
N VAL A 81 -10.15 5.58 -15.93
CA VAL A 81 -9.68 5.28 -14.57
C VAL A 81 -8.23 5.70 -14.40
N MET A 82 -7.34 5.40 -15.36
CA MET A 82 -5.95 5.84 -15.29
C MET A 82 -5.82 7.36 -15.25
N PHE A 83 -6.63 8.09 -16.02
CA PHE A 83 -6.61 9.55 -16.01
C PHE A 83 -7.00 10.12 -14.64
N TYR A 84 -8.12 9.67 -14.07
CA TYR A 84 -8.58 10.15 -12.76
C TYR A 84 -7.75 9.64 -11.60
N ALA A 85 -7.20 8.43 -11.71
CA ALA A 85 -6.40 7.81 -10.66
C ALA A 85 -4.90 8.14 -10.76
N PHE A 86 -4.46 8.91 -11.75
CA PHE A 86 -3.04 9.19 -11.96
C PHE A 86 -2.38 9.79 -10.71
N LEU A 87 -2.90 10.91 -10.21
CA LEU A 87 -2.40 11.57 -9.01
C LEU A 87 -2.40 10.64 -7.78
N PRO A 88 -3.52 10.02 -7.38
CA PRO A 88 -3.50 9.16 -6.19
C PRO A 88 -2.60 7.93 -6.36
N ILE A 89 -2.48 7.34 -7.56
CA ILE A 89 -1.52 6.25 -7.82
C ILE A 89 -0.09 6.74 -7.64
N THR A 90 0.26 7.90 -8.19
CA THR A 90 1.63 8.46 -8.02
C THR A 90 1.97 8.70 -6.56
N ILE A 91 1.06 9.29 -5.78
CA ILE A 91 1.25 9.50 -4.34
C ILE A 91 1.43 8.15 -3.62
N PHE A 92 0.57 7.17 -3.90
CA PHE A 92 0.61 5.87 -3.24
C PHE A 92 1.86 5.04 -3.55
N TYR A 93 2.37 5.08 -4.77
CA TYR A 93 3.55 4.28 -5.16
C TYR A 93 4.88 5.01 -5.03
N LEU A 94 4.90 6.33 -5.20
CA LEU A 94 6.13 7.12 -5.24
C LEU A 94 6.26 8.10 -4.06
N GLY A 95 5.14 8.56 -3.52
CA GLY A 95 5.10 9.53 -2.42
C GLY A 95 5.33 8.91 -1.05
N GLU A 96 5.11 7.61 -0.89
CA GLU A 96 5.39 6.86 0.34
C GLU A 96 6.47 5.80 0.11
N ARG A 97 7.52 5.83 0.95
CA ARG A 97 8.61 4.86 0.91
C ARG A 97 8.84 4.28 2.29
N GLU A 98 8.82 2.96 2.38
CA GLU A 98 9.16 2.28 3.63
C GLU A 98 10.58 1.72 3.58
N THR A 99 11.41 2.16 4.53
CA THR A 99 12.78 1.67 4.73
C THR A 99 12.95 1.15 6.15
N THR A 100 14.10 0.55 6.45
CA THR A 100 14.46 0.24 7.83
C THR A 100 15.52 1.22 8.30
N ALA A 101 15.31 1.85 9.45
CA ALA A 101 16.22 2.80 10.05
C ALA A 101 16.62 2.34 11.46
N TYR A 102 17.79 2.75 11.93
CA TYR A 102 18.24 2.54 13.29
C TYR A 102 18.26 3.88 14.02
N ILE A 103 17.59 3.97 15.17
CA ILE A 103 17.63 5.13 16.06
C ILE A 103 18.05 4.61 17.43
N ASP A 104 19.12 5.18 18.00
CA ASP A 104 19.67 4.79 19.31
C ASP A 104 19.88 3.27 19.46
N GLY A 105 20.32 2.62 18.37
CA GLY A 105 20.57 1.18 18.32
C GLY A 105 19.32 0.31 18.13
N VAL A 106 18.11 0.88 18.13
CA VAL A 106 16.84 0.17 17.92
C VAL A 106 16.42 0.25 16.45
N LYS A 107 16.01 -0.89 15.88
CA LYS A 107 15.56 -0.99 14.49
C LYS A 107 14.08 -0.62 14.36
N TYR A 108 13.78 0.30 13.44
CA TYR A 108 12.43 0.75 13.12
C TYR A 108 12.08 0.51 11.65
N SER A 109 10.78 0.36 11.39
CA SER A 109 10.21 0.51 10.05
C SER A 109 9.85 1.98 9.85
N ALA A 110 10.59 2.66 8.98
CA ALA A 110 10.44 4.08 8.70
C ALA A 110 9.61 4.27 7.44
N ASN A 111 8.41 4.82 7.56
CA ASN A 111 7.60 5.23 6.42
C ASN A 111 7.83 6.71 6.15
N THR A 112 8.36 7.03 4.98
CA THR A 112 8.69 8.39 4.55
C THR A 112 7.65 8.88 3.57
N SER A 113 7.00 10.00 3.88
CA SER A 113 6.08 10.70 2.99
C SER A 113 6.76 11.97 2.46
N GLU A 114 6.85 12.11 1.13
CA GLU A 114 7.55 13.20 0.43
C GLU A 114 6.66 13.82 -0.66
N PHE A 115 5.63 14.58 -0.25
CA PHE A 115 4.75 15.29 -1.20
C PHE A 115 4.96 16.81 -1.21
N LEU A 116 5.01 17.45 -0.04
CA LEU A 116 5.26 18.89 0.11
C LEU A 116 6.34 19.13 1.16
N ASP A 117 6.13 18.57 2.34
CA ASP A 117 7.16 18.41 3.38
C ASP A 117 7.55 16.93 3.48
N ARG A 118 8.70 16.67 4.09
CA ARG A 118 9.20 15.32 4.32
C ARG A 118 8.90 14.90 5.74
N PHE A 119 8.05 13.89 5.87
CA PHE A 119 7.70 13.28 7.16
C PHE A 119 8.24 11.86 7.22
N VAL A 120 8.91 11.50 8.32
CA VAL A 120 9.37 10.14 8.57
C VAL A 120 8.67 9.60 9.80
N TYR A 121 7.84 8.59 9.60
CA TYR A 121 7.06 7.92 10.63
C TYR A 121 7.73 6.59 10.99
N TYR A 122 8.19 6.47 12.22
CA TYR A 122 8.88 5.28 12.70
C TYR A 122 7.94 4.39 13.51
N TYR A 123 7.86 3.15 13.09
CA TYR A 123 7.08 2.09 13.72
C TYR A 123 8.01 0.98 14.17
N GLU A 124 7.61 0.26 15.20
CA GLU A 124 8.40 -0.87 15.69
C GLU A 124 8.60 -1.91 14.56
N TYR A 125 9.85 -2.27 14.30
CA TYR A 125 10.15 -3.32 13.33
C TYR A 125 9.94 -4.70 13.98
N LYS A 126 9.04 -5.51 13.42
CA LYS A 126 8.84 -6.90 13.87
C LYS A 126 9.54 -7.89 12.96
N ASN A 127 9.26 -7.83 11.67
CA ASN A 127 9.88 -8.69 10.66
C ASN A 127 9.80 -8.09 9.26
N PHE A 128 10.19 -8.86 8.25
CA PHE A 128 10.19 -8.39 6.86
C PHE A 128 8.82 -7.97 6.35
N PHE A 129 7.72 -8.59 6.80
CA PHE A 129 6.36 -8.32 6.31
C PHE A 129 5.50 -7.48 7.25
N ILE A 130 5.83 -7.43 8.54
CA ILE A 130 4.98 -6.89 9.60
C ILE A 130 5.74 -5.82 10.40
N SER A 131 5.06 -4.73 10.72
CA SER A 131 5.50 -3.71 11.68
C SER A 131 4.47 -3.54 12.79
N GLY A 132 4.85 -2.84 13.85
CA GLY A 132 3.88 -2.27 14.79
C GLY A 132 2.93 -1.30 14.09
N ASN A 133 1.72 -1.17 14.63
CA ASN A 133 0.72 -0.20 14.16
C ASN A 133 0.74 1.11 14.96
N VAL A 134 1.45 1.14 16.09
CA VAL A 134 1.60 2.33 16.93
C VAL A 134 2.81 3.13 16.43
N LEU A 135 2.58 4.40 16.10
CA LEU A 135 3.65 5.35 15.77
C LEU A 135 4.51 5.55 17.02
N LYS A 136 5.84 5.46 16.89
CA LYS A 136 6.77 5.66 18.01
C LYS A 136 7.51 6.98 17.90
N ILE A 137 7.95 7.33 16.70
CA ILE A 137 8.69 8.57 16.43
C ILE A 137 8.14 9.16 15.14
N MET A 138 8.04 10.48 15.08
CA MET A 138 7.79 11.23 13.86
C MET A 138 8.87 12.30 13.73
N ASP A 139 9.60 12.27 12.61
CA ASP A 139 10.52 13.34 12.24
C ASP A 139 9.87 14.16 11.13
N GLU A 140 9.67 15.45 11.40
CA GLU A 140 9.17 16.44 10.45
C GLU A 140 10.34 17.28 9.95
N TYR A 141 10.58 17.28 8.64
CA TYR A 141 11.59 18.12 7.99
C TYR A 141 10.87 19.28 7.27
N PRO A 142 10.76 20.46 7.92
CA PRO A 142 10.08 21.61 7.34
C PRO A 142 10.89 22.16 6.15
N GLY A 143 10.30 22.12 4.96
CA GLY A 143 11.00 22.43 3.71
C GLY A 143 12.01 21.34 3.31
N PHE A 144 12.19 21.13 2.00
CA PHE A 144 12.94 20.04 1.39
C PHE A 144 14.44 19.91 1.82
N THR A 145 14.96 20.85 2.64
CA THR A 145 16.39 21.03 2.94
C THR A 145 16.72 21.36 4.41
N GLY A 146 15.77 21.27 5.35
CA GLY A 146 16.05 21.54 6.77
C GLY A 146 17.07 20.54 7.36
N PRO A 147 18.19 20.99 7.99
CA PRO A 147 19.26 20.11 8.46
C PRO A 147 18.91 19.32 9.73
N THR A 148 17.90 19.77 10.49
CA THR A 148 17.46 19.15 11.75
C THR A 148 15.96 18.92 11.73
N PRO A 149 15.48 17.67 11.89
CA PRO A 149 14.06 17.40 11.99
C PRO A 149 13.48 17.90 13.31
N ILE A 150 12.20 18.27 13.26
CA ILE A 150 11.38 18.42 14.47
C ILE A 150 10.90 17.01 14.82
N ARG A 151 11.44 16.46 15.92
CA ARG A 151 11.11 15.11 16.39
C ARG A 151 9.96 15.12 17.39
N ARG A 152 9.00 14.21 17.21
CA ARG A 152 7.93 13.91 18.16
C ARG A 152 8.01 12.44 18.55
N VAL A 153 8.02 12.16 19.84
CA VAL A 153 8.06 10.80 20.39
C VAL A 153 6.70 10.49 21.00
N TYR A 154 6.17 9.32 20.67
CA TYR A 154 4.83 8.88 21.04
C TYR A 154 4.90 7.71 22.03
N ASP A 155 4.03 7.74 23.04
CA ASP A 155 3.86 6.65 24.00
C ASP A 155 3.08 5.45 23.40
N GLU A 156 2.76 4.45 24.22
CA GLU A 156 2.00 3.27 23.77
C GLU A 156 0.51 3.55 23.49
N ASP A 157 0.02 4.69 23.97
CA ASP A 157 -1.36 5.15 23.86
C ASP A 157 -1.53 6.17 22.71
N GLY A 158 -0.42 6.59 22.07
CA GLY A 158 -0.40 7.52 20.95
C GLY A 158 -0.32 8.99 21.36
N ASN A 159 -0.02 9.31 22.62
CA ASN A 159 0.21 10.68 23.06
C ASN A 159 1.63 11.10 22.68
N GLY A 160 1.75 12.19 21.93
CA GLY A 160 3.02 12.71 21.44
C GLY A 160 3.60 13.77 22.36
N THR A 161 4.90 13.66 22.66
CA THR A 161 5.71 14.74 23.25
C THR A 161 6.69 15.26 22.20
N VAL A 162 6.80 16.58 22.10
CA VAL A 162 7.75 17.22 21.18
C VAL A 162 9.11 17.25 21.85
N VAL A 163 10.12 16.72 21.17
CA VAL A 163 11.51 16.72 21.64
C VAL A 163 12.34 17.29 20.51
N MET A 164 12.91 18.50 20.70
CA MET A 164 13.83 19.04 19.69
C MET A 164 15.09 18.17 19.70
N GLY A 165 15.30 17.39 18.63
CA GLY A 165 16.37 16.40 18.53
C GLY A 165 17.30 16.65 17.34
N GLN A 166 18.58 16.32 17.51
CA GLN A 166 19.53 16.22 16.40
C GLN A 166 19.10 15.06 15.49
N GLY A 167 18.99 15.33 14.18
CA GLY A 167 18.63 14.33 13.18
C GLY A 167 19.64 13.19 13.13
N GLY A 168 19.14 11.97 12.98
CA GLY A 168 19.94 10.76 12.73
C GLY A 168 20.10 10.49 11.25
#